data_AF-A0A963DVP6-F1
#
_entry.id   AF-A0A963DVP6-F1
#
_cell.length_a   1.000
_cell.length_b   1.000
_cell.length_c   1.000
_cell.angle_alpha   90.00
_cell.angle_beta   90.00
_cell.angle_gamma   90.00
#
_symmetry.space_group_name_H-M   'P 1'
#
loop_
_entity.id
_entity.type
_entity.pdbx_description
1 polymer ?
#
loop_
_entity_poly.entity_id
_entity_poly.type
_entity_poly.pdbx_seq_one_letter_code
_entity_poly.pdbx_strand_id
1 'polypeptide(L)'
;MRRAGLTLALIAGVVVAGTSYTDFLHALAQRESSLRADAVNAATRYVGLYQLGEMSLQDVGLYGGDPNPGNDYSGGWSGKYGVRSLDDFLDDPDAQTRAVTDYHNLVWNRYLTNDGQGGAADYVGQTVGGITVTQSGLIAAAHLVGHAVVTQWLASGGTTDPQDQNATRMTEYLQRFAGYSLDAAAPAFALVLAATPSGGNTVVSNPGSDFSYAYTAPPLTADAAGPNLNAPAPAYGSAQQGFLAATGYQMGEFHGYFTALVAAGLFLWLGAVTVKTFGGYTAGNVAAGDMGQTILRALLIVLILVVILH
;
A
#
# COMPACT_ATOMS: atom_id res chain seq x y z
N MET A 1 42.72 5.76 27.99
CA MET A 1 42.36 5.92 26.56
C MET A 1 41.59 4.69 26.11
N ARG A 2 40.25 4.77 26.01
CA ARG A 2 39.41 3.71 25.43
C ARG A 2 38.57 4.37 24.34
N ARG A 3 38.80 3.96 23.09
CA ARG A 3 38.07 4.42 21.90
C ARG A 3 36.69 3.77 21.95
N ALA A 4 35.65 4.56 22.16
CA ALA A 4 34.27 4.11 21.97
C ALA A 4 33.99 4.13 20.46
N GLY A 5 34.02 2.95 19.84
CA GLY A 5 33.56 2.75 18.48
C GLY A 5 32.04 2.95 18.43
N LEU A 6 31.59 3.82 17.54
CA LEU A 6 30.18 3.99 17.21
C LEU A 6 29.73 2.74 16.45
N THR A 7 29.03 1.82 17.11
CA THR A 7 28.40 0.71 16.43
C THR A 7 27.15 1.25 15.72
N LEU A 8 27.27 1.48 14.42
CA LEU A 8 26.16 1.76 13.54
C LEU A 8 25.28 0.50 13.49
N ALA A 9 24.13 0.52 14.17
CA ALA A 9 23.14 -0.53 14.03
C ALA A 9 22.50 -0.38 12.64
N LEU A 10 23.02 -1.13 11.67
CA LEU A 10 22.30 -1.44 10.44
C LEU A 10 21.05 -2.23 10.84
N ILE A 11 19.89 -1.58 10.81
CA ILE A 11 18.62 -2.29 10.75
C ILE A 11 18.57 -2.90 9.35
N ALA A 12 19.10 -4.12 9.22
CA ALA A 12 18.80 -4.97 8.09
C ALA A 12 17.34 -5.42 8.25
N GLY A 13 16.42 -4.62 7.72
CA GLY A 13 15.10 -5.14 7.37
C GLY A 13 15.35 -6.25 6.36
N VAL A 14 15.10 -7.50 6.75
CA VAL A 14 15.01 -8.60 5.79
C VAL A 14 13.78 -8.30 4.93
N VAL A 15 13.99 -7.55 3.85
CA VAL A 15 13.07 -7.55 2.72
C VAL A 15 13.18 -8.95 2.16
N VAL A 16 12.21 -9.81 2.45
CA VAL A 16 12.01 -11.02 1.67
C VAL A 16 11.71 -10.51 0.26
N ALA A 17 12.67 -10.67 -0.65
CA ALA A 17 12.57 -10.15 -2.00
C ALA A 17 11.31 -10.71 -2.67
N GLY A 18 10.31 -9.85 -2.93
CA GLY A 18 9.09 -10.18 -3.68
C GLY A 18 7.80 -10.38 -2.88
N THR A 19 7.74 -10.01 -1.59
CA THR A 19 6.50 -10.06 -0.77
C THR A 19 6.05 -8.70 -0.24
N SER A 20 6.53 -7.59 -0.79
CA SER A 20 6.14 -6.24 -0.37
C SER A 20 4.73 -5.84 -0.86
N TYR A 21 4.20 -4.71 -0.39
CA TYR A 21 2.93 -4.20 -0.90
C TYR A 21 3.02 -3.81 -2.38
N THR A 22 4.16 -3.29 -2.82
CA THR A 22 4.46 -3.03 -4.22
C THR A 22 4.37 -4.30 -5.07
N ASP A 23 4.89 -5.41 -4.54
CA ASP A 23 4.81 -6.72 -5.22
C ASP A 23 3.36 -7.24 -5.29
N PHE A 24 2.57 -7.03 -4.23
CA PHE A 24 1.15 -7.35 -4.21
C PHE A 24 0.37 -6.58 -5.28
N LEU A 25 0.57 -5.26 -5.36
CA LEU A 25 -0.07 -4.40 -6.35
C LEU A 25 0.34 -4.78 -7.77
N HIS A 26 1.61 -5.13 -8.00
CA HIS A 26 2.06 -5.64 -9.30
C HIS A 26 1.31 -6.93 -9.65
N ALA A 27 1.31 -7.91 -8.75
CA ALA A 27 0.66 -9.20 -9.00
C ALA A 27 -0.84 -9.01 -9.26
N LEU A 28 -1.50 -8.08 -8.55
CA LEU A 28 -2.91 -7.78 -8.71
C LEU A 28 -3.16 -7.10 -10.06
N ALA A 29 -2.45 -6.03 -10.39
CA ALA A 29 -2.60 -5.35 -11.68
C ALA A 29 -2.28 -6.26 -12.87
N GLN A 30 -1.30 -7.15 -12.74
CA GLN A 30 -1.00 -8.17 -13.75
C GLN A 30 -2.18 -9.13 -13.95
N ARG A 31 -2.86 -9.54 -12.87
CA ARG A 31 -4.04 -10.40 -12.92
C ARG A 31 -5.27 -9.68 -13.49
N GLU A 32 -5.52 -8.45 -13.05
CA GLU A 32 -6.72 -7.69 -13.37
C GLU A 32 -6.70 -7.12 -14.80
N SER A 33 -5.55 -6.65 -15.27
CA SER A 33 -5.46 -5.89 -16.54
C SER A 33 -4.27 -6.24 -17.42
N SER A 34 -3.39 -7.14 -16.98
CA SER A 34 -2.06 -7.34 -17.57
C SER A 34 -1.22 -6.05 -17.52
N LEU A 35 -1.26 -5.33 -16.38
CA LEU A 35 -0.55 -4.06 -16.15
C LEU A 35 -0.94 -2.94 -17.12
N ARG A 36 -2.16 -2.97 -17.66
CA ARG A 36 -2.66 -1.97 -18.60
C ARG A 36 -3.53 -0.94 -17.88
N ALA A 37 -3.03 0.29 -17.80
CA ALA A 37 -3.73 1.41 -17.17
C ALA A 37 -4.95 1.91 -17.97
N ASP A 38 -4.99 1.64 -19.27
CA ASP A 38 -6.08 1.98 -20.18
C ASP A 38 -7.13 0.86 -20.30
N ALA A 39 -7.00 -0.22 -19.53
CA ALA A 39 -7.88 -1.37 -19.65
C ALA A 39 -9.32 -1.05 -19.21
N VAL A 40 -10.28 -1.38 -20.08
CA VAL A 40 -11.71 -1.31 -19.77
C VAL A 40 -12.35 -2.67 -20.06
N ASN A 41 -12.98 -3.28 -19.07
CA ASN A 41 -13.73 -4.51 -19.27
C ASN A 41 -14.97 -4.24 -20.13
N ALA A 42 -15.15 -4.99 -21.22
CA ALA A 42 -16.28 -4.76 -22.13
C ALA A 42 -17.66 -5.11 -21.51
N ALA A 43 -17.70 -6.08 -20.58
CA ALA A 43 -18.94 -6.57 -19.98
C ALA A 43 -19.27 -5.86 -18.67
N THR A 44 -18.30 -5.73 -17.76
CA THR A 44 -18.52 -5.14 -16.43
C THR A 44 -18.23 -3.64 -16.38
N ARG A 45 -17.53 -3.12 -17.40
CA ARG A 45 -17.07 -1.72 -17.49
C ARG A 45 -16.16 -1.31 -16.32
N TYR A 46 -15.50 -2.26 -15.66
CA TYR A 46 -14.41 -1.99 -14.74
C TYR A 46 -13.19 -1.42 -15.46
N VAL A 47 -12.46 -0.51 -14.80
CA VAL A 47 -11.46 0.34 -15.45
C VAL A 47 -10.09 0.29 -14.77
N GLY A 48 -9.06 0.46 -15.58
CA GLY A 48 -7.68 0.64 -15.16
C GLY A 48 -6.96 -0.64 -14.73
N LEU A 49 -5.76 -0.43 -14.20
CA LEU A 49 -4.80 -1.43 -13.72
C LEU A 49 -5.46 -2.47 -12.83
N TYR A 50 -6.33 -2.01 -11.92
CA TYR A 50 -6.92 -2.81 -10.85
C TYR A 50 -8.41 -3.09 -11.05
N GLN A 51 -8.96 -2.77 -12.23
CA GLN A 51 -10.36 -3.02 -12.60
C GLN A 51 -11.35 -2.52 -11.54
N LEU A 52 -11.24 -1.24 -11.17
CA LEU A 52 -12.16 -0.62 -10.22
C LEU A 52 -13.48 -0.26 -10.91
N GLY A 53 -14.59 -0.35 -10.16
CA GLY A 53 -15.90 0.15 -10.58
C GLY A 53 -16.26 1.45 -9.88
N GLU A 54 -17.39 2.04 -10.27
CA GLU A 54 -17.88 3.30 -9.71
C GLU A 54 -18.07 3.22 -8.20
N MET A 55 -18.66 2.15 -7.68
CA MET A 55 -18.88 1.99 -6.24
C MET A 55 -17.57 2.09 -5.45
N SER A 56 -16.52 1.42 -5.93
CA SER A 56 -15.18 1.50 -5.31
C SER A 56 -14.59 2.90 -5.40
N LEU A 57 -14.81 3.61 -6.52
CA LEU A 57 -14.36 5.00 -6.71
C LEU A 57 -15.17 6.00 -5.86
N GLN A 58 -16.44 5.74 -5.62
CA GLN A 58 -17.29 6.49 -4.70
C GLN A 58 -16.85 6.29 -3.25
N ASP A 59 -16.59 5.05 -2.87
CA ASP A 59 -16.11 4.65 -1.55
C ASP A 59 -14.83 5.38 -1.14
N VAL A 60 -13.94 5.67 -2.11
CA VAL A 60 -12.69 6.42 -1.88
C VAL A 60 -12.79 7.91 -2.21
N GLY A 61 -13.97 8.40 -2.58
CA GLY A 61 -14.24 9.82 -2.83
C GLY A 61 -13.65 10.38 -4.12
N LEU A 62 -13.32 9.54 -5.10
CA LEU A 62 -12.90 9.96 -6.45
C LEU A 62 -14.11 10.30 -7.34
N TYR A 63 -15.24 9.66 -7.07
CA TYR A 63 -16.45 9.76 -7.90
C TYR A 63 -17.67 10.06 -7.03
N GLY A 64 -18.54 10.95 -7.50
CA GLY A 64 -19.73 11.42 -6.78
C GLY A 64 -20.96 10.53 -6.97
N GLY A 65 -20.87 9.56 -7.90
CA GLY A 65 -21.99 8.69 -8.25
C GLY A 65 -23.04 9.39 -9.10
N ASP A 66 -23.99 8.59 -9.55
CA ASP A 66 -25.20 9.02 -10.23
C ASP A 66 -26.33 7.99 -9.96
N PRO A 67 -27.57 8.23 -10.40
CA PRO A 67 -28.68 7.31 -10.16
C PRO A 67 -28.59 5.96 -10.88
N ASN A 68 -27.66 5.78 -11.83
CA ASN A 68 -27.44 4.52 -12.53
C ASN A 68 -26.62 3.57 -11.62
N PRO A 69 -27.08 2.34 -11.36
CA PRO A 69 -26.31 1.37 -10.59
C PRO A 69 -25.17 0.71 -11.39
N GLY A 70 -25.06 0.95 -12.70
CA GLY A 70 -24.03 0.40 -13.56
C GLY A 70 -22.81 1.32 -13.71
N ASN A 71 -21.66 0.74 -14.09
CA ASN A 71 -20.44 1.51 -14.35
C ASN A 71 -20.50 2.19 -15.73
N ASP A 72 -21.06 3.40 -15.80
CA ASP A 72 -21.14 4.23 -17.01
C ASP A 72 -20.27 5.48 -16.97
N TYR A 73 -19.79 5.85 -15.79
CA TYR A 73 -18.94 6.99 -15.44
C TYR A 73 -19.53 8.35 -15.84
N SER A 74 -20.86 8.47 -15.84
CA SER A 74 -21.62 9.65 -16.26
C SER A 74 -21.83 10.74 -15.19
N GLY A 75 -21.65 10.39 -13.93
CA GLY A 75 -21.64 11.25 -12.75
C GLY A 75 -20.40 12.13 -12.60
N GLY A 76 -20.34 12.83 -11.46
CA GLY A 76 -19.32 13.85 -11.21
C GLY A 76 -18.03 13.30 -10.62
N TRP A 77 -16.89 13.62 -11.20
CA TRP A 77 -15.57 13.35 -10.62
C TRP A 77 -15.16 14.44 -9.63
N SER A 78 -14.55 14.07 -8.50
CA SER A 78 -14.28 15.01 -7.41
C SER A 78 -13.05 15.89 -7.64
N GLY A 79 -12.16 15.55 -8.58
CA GLY A 79 -10.85 16.19 -8.73
C GLY A 79 -9.78 15.62 -7.80
N LYS A 80 -10.12 14.64 -6.93
CA LYS A 80 -9.14 13.95 -6.08
C LYS A 80 -8.05 13.34 -6.96
N TYR A 81 -6.80 13.47 -6.52
CA TYR A 81 -5.60 13.06 -7.29
C TYR A 81 -5.42 13.76 -8.65
N GLY A 82 -6.15 14.85 -8.92
CA GLY A 82 -6.15 15.52 -10.22
C GLY A 82 -7.10 14.93 -11.25
N VAL A 83 -7.86 13.89 -10.89
CA VAL A 83 -8.76 13.17 -11.79
C VAL A 83 -10.12 13.87 -11.86
N ARG A 84 -10.51 14.38 -13.04
CA ARG A 84 -11.78 15.07 -13.28
C ARG A 84 -12.67 14.39 -14.32
N SER A 85 -12.21 13.29 -14.90
CA SER A 85 -12.90 12.51 -15.91
C SER A 85 -12.40 11.07 -15.90
N LEU A 86 -13.12 10.18 -16.60
CA LEU A 86 -12.66 8.82 -16.81
C LEU A 86 -11.33 8.79 -17.59
N ASP A 87 -11.17 9.67 -18.58
CA ASP A 87 -9.93 9.76 -19.37
C ASP A 87 -8.75 10.16 -18.47
N ASP A 88 -8.93 11.17 -17.60
CA ASP A 88 -7.90 11.52 -16.61
C ASP A 88 -7.52 10.34 -15.70
N PHE A 89 -8.51 9.50 -15.34
CA PHE A 89 -8.27 8.32 -14.49
C PHE A 89 -7.49 7.24 -15.24
N LEU A 90 -7.84 6.98 -16.50
CA LEU A 90 -7.18 5.97 -17.34
C LEU A 90 -5.77 6.39 -17.76
N ASP A 91 -5.53 7.70 -17.89
CA ASP A 91 -4.22 8.26 -18.24
C ASP A 91 -3.25 8.40 -17.04
N ASP A 92 -3.73 8.30 -15.79
CA ASP A 92 -2.91 8.44 -14.57
C ASP A 92 -2.82 7.13 -13.76
N PRO A 93 -1.85 6.25 -14.05
CA PRO A 93 -1.66 5.00 -13.31
C PRO A 93 -1.26 5.19 -11.84
N ASP A 94 -0.67 6.34 -11.48
CA ASP A 94 -0.41 6.67 -10.08
C ASP A 94 -1.71 7.00 -9.34
N ALA A 95 -2.66 7.69 -9.99
CA ALA A 95 -4.00 7.91 -9.43
C ALA A 95 -4.76 6.60 -9.25
N GLN A 96 -4.66 5.66 -10.19
CA GLN A 96 -5.23 4.33 -10.05
C GLN A 96 -4.60 3.56 -8.88
N THR A 97 -3.28 3.66 -8.71
CA THR A 97 -2.56 3.03 -7.60
C THR A 97 -2.95 3.62 -6.25
N ARG A 98 -3.09 4.95 -6.15
CA ARG A 98 -3.64 5.60 -4.95
C ARG A 98 -5.08 5.19 -4.67
N ALA A 99 -5.92 5.11 -5.70
CA ALA A 99 -7.33 4.72 -5.58
C ALA A 99 -7.48 3.29 -5.02
N VAL A 100 -6.73 2.32 -5.56
CA VAL A 100 -6.82 0.93 -5.08
C VAL A 100 -6.26 0.79 -3.66
N THR A 101 -5.20 1.53 -3.31
CA THR A 101 -4.66 1.51 -1.94
C THR A 101 -5.65 2.08 -0.94
N ASP A 102 -6.29 3.21 -1.23
CA ASP A 102 -7.36 3.75 -0.40
C ASP A 102 -8.52 2.76 -0.24
N TYR A 103 -8.90 2.09 -1.34
CA TYR A 103 -9.97 1.11 -1.33
C TYR A 103 -9.61 -0.10 -0.45
N HIS A 104 -8.39 -0.65 -0.58
CA HIS A 104 -7.92 -1.74 0.26
C HIS A 104 -7.85 -1.36 1.74
N ASN A 105 -7.43 -0.13 2.05
CA ASN A 105 -7.44 0.40 3.41
C ASN A 105 -8.86 0.49 3.97
N LEU A 106 -9.82 1.00 3.20
CA LEU A 106 -11.23 1.06 3.58
C LEU A 106 -11.76 -0.36 3.84
N VAL A 107 -11.54 -1.28 2.89
CA VAL A 107 -12.01 -2.67 2.99
C VAL A 107 -11.45 -3.35 4.22
N TRP A 108 -10.16 -3.22 4.46
CA TRP A 108 -9.53 -3.81 5.65
C TRP A 108 -10.11 -3.23 6.94
N ASN A 109 -9.99 -1.91 7.12
CA ASN A 109 -10.25 -1.26 8.40
C ASN A 109 -11.74 -1.19 8.75
N ARG A 110 -12.62 -1.07 7.75
CA ARG A 110 -14.06 -0.94 7.97
C ARG A 110 -14.79 -2.26 7.86
N TYR A 111 -14.50 -3.04 6.83
CA TYR A 111 -15.35 -4.17 6.47
C TYR A 111 -14.82 -5.53 6.93
N LEU A 112 -13.50 -5.72 6.96
CA LEU A 112 -12.90 -7.01 7.32
C LEU A 112 -12.56 -7.12 8.82
N THR A 113 -12.23 -6.04 9.51
CA THR A 113 -12.06 -6.01 10.98
C THR A 113 -13.38 -5.86 11.75
N ASN A 114 -14.45 -5.42 11.09
CA ASN A 114 -15.82 -5.34 11.61
C ASN A 114 -15.92 -4.73 13.03
N ASP A 115 -15.17 -3.66 13.30
CA ASP A 115 -15.11 -2.89 14.56
C ASP A 115 -15.17 -3.71 15.87
N GLY A 116 -14.53 -4.88 15.90
CA GLY A 116 -14.45 -5.74 17.09
C GLY A 116 -15.67 -6.63 17.36
N GLN A 117 -16.55 -6.83 16.37
CA GLN A 117 -17.76 -7.68 16.47
C GLN A 117 -17.59 -9.09 15.87
N GLY A 118 -16.38 -9.51 15.53
CA GLY A 118 -16.15 -10.75 14.79
C GLY A 118 -16.11 -10.48 13.28
N GLY A 119 -14.91 -10.29 12.74
CA GLY A 119 -14.68 -9.95 11.34
C GLY A 119 -13.90 -11.03 10.60
N ALA A 120 -13.77 -10.88 9.28
CA ALA A 120 -12.91 -11.73 8.47
C ALA A 120 -11.45 -11.73 8.97
N ALA A 121 -11.00 -10.63 9.59
CA ALA A 121 -9.67 -10.50 10.19
C ALA A 121 -9.39 -11.52 11.30
N ASP A 122 -10.40 -11.99 12.04
CA ASP A 122 -10.22 -12.97 13.11
C ASP A 122 -9.81 -14.36 12.59
N TYR A 123 -10.04 -14.61 11.30
CA TYR A 123 -9.65 -15.84 10.64
C TYR A 123 -8.19 -15.85 10.17
N VAL A 124 -7.48 -14.72 10.23
CA VAL A 124 -6.06 -14.65 9.81
C VAL A 124 -5.22 -15.65 10.59
N GLY A 125 -4.45 -16.47 9.88
CA GLY A 125 -3.65 -17.56 10.43
C GLY A 125 -4.40 -18.87 10.64
N GLN A 126 -5.73 -18.88 10.53
CA GLN A 126 -6.53 -20.10 10.57
C GLN A 126 -6.57 -20.77 9.19
N THR A 127 -6.98 -22.05 9.17
CA THR A 127 -7.25 -22.78 7.92
C THR A 127 -8.75 -22.98 7.76
N VAL A 128 -9.31 -22.46 6.67
CA VAL A 128 -10.74 -22.55 6.32
C VAL A 128 -10.86 -23.13 4.91
N GLY A 129 -11.72 -24.12 4.69
CA GLY A 129 -11.83 -24.77 3.38
C GLY A 129 -10.50 -25.32 2.82
N GLY A 130 -9.54 -25.68 3.69
CA GLY A 130 -8.20 -26.11 3.29
C GLY A 130 -7.23 -24.99 2.89
N ILE A 131 -7.59 -23.72 3.07
CA ILE A 131 -6.76 -22.56 2.73
C ILE A 131 -6.34 -21.84 4.01
N THR A 132 -5.04 -21.59 4.16
CA THR A 132 -4.54 -20.71 5.22
C THR A 132 -4.92 -19.28 4.90
N VAL A 133 -5.74 -18.68 5.77
CA VAL A 133 -6.24 -17.32 5.60
C VAL A 133 -5.13 -16.32 5.94
N THR A 134 -4.88 -15.38 5.03
CA THR A 134 -3.91 -14.30 5.21
C THR A 134 -4.57 -12.96 4.99
N GLN A 135 -4.02 -11.90 5.58
CA GLN A 135 -4.53 -10.53 5.42
C GLN A 135 -4.59 -10.11 3.94
N SER A 136 -3.50 -10.30 3.19
CA SER A 136 -3.41 -9.97 1.77
C SER A 136 -4.36 -10.80 0.90
N GLY A 137 -4.52 -12.08 1.22
CA GLY A 137 -5.50 -12.95 0.55
C GLY A 137 -6.93 -12.47 0.76
N LEU A 138 -7.30 -12.08 1.99
CA LEU A 138 -8.64 -11.56 2.30
C LEU A 138 -8.94 -10.26 1.56
N ILE A 139 -7.99 -9.33 1.50
CA ILE A 139 -8.15 -8.08 0.74
C ILE A 139 -8.33 -8.38 -0.74
N ALA A 140 -7.51 -9.25 -1.33
CA ALA A 140 -7.64 -9.62 -2.74
C ALA A 140 -8.99 -10.31 -3.02
N ALA A 141 -9.40 -11.25 -2.18
CA ALA A 141 -10.70 -11.91 -2.31
C ALA A 141 -11.87 -10.90 -2.20
N ALA A 142 -11.78 -9.95 -1.27
CA ALA A 142 -12.78 -8.90 -1.13
C ALA A 142 -12.77 -7.92 -2.31
N HIS A 143 -11.61 -7.66 -2.91
CA HIS A 143 -11.48 -6.89 -4.16
C HIS A 143 -12.23 -7.57 -5.31
N LEU A 144 -12.15 -8.90 -5.41
CA LEU A 144 -12.80 -9.66 -6.48
C LEU A 144 -14.32 -9.77 -6.31
N VAL A 145 -14.80 -10.22 -5.15
CA VAL A 145 -16.22 -10.62 -4.95
C VAL A 145 -16.95 -9.78 -3.89
N GLY A 146 -16.29 -8.79 -3.30
CA GLY A 146 -16.81 -8.00 -2.19
C GLY A 146 -16.62 -8.65 -0.83
N HIS A 147 -16.47 -7.83 0.21
CA HIS A 147 -16.19 -8.28 1.57
C HIS A 147 -17.29 -9.16 2.18
N ALA A 148 -18.56 -8.93 1.84
CA ALA A 148 -19.69 -9.67 2.40
C ALA A 148 -19.64 -11.16 2.00
N VAL A 149 -19.25 -11.44 0.75
CA VAL A 149 -19.10 -12.79 0.22
C VAL A 149 -17.94 -13.51 0.93
N VAL A 150 -16.83 -12.81 1.17
CA VAL A 150 -15.68 -13.34 1.93
C VAL A 150 -16.11 -13.72 3.36
N THR A 151 -16.81 -12.83 4.06
CA THR A 151 -17.30 -13.09 5.42
C THR A 151 -18.27 -14.28 5.46
N GLN A 152 -19.16 -14.40 4.47
CA GLN A 152 -20.08 -15.54 4.38
C GLN A 152 -19.34 -16.86 4.16
N TRP A 153 -18.33 -16.87 3.29
CA TRP A 153 -17.49 -18.05 3.05
C TRP A 153 -16.77 -18.50 4.33
N LEU A 154 -16.16 -17.55 5.06
CA LEU A 154 -15.48 -17.82 6.34
C LEU A 154 -16.43 -18.39 7.38
N ALA A 155 -17.61 -17.79 7.55
CA ALA A 155 -18.63 -18.24 8.48
C ALA A 155 -19.17 -19.65 8.14
N SER A 156 -19.16 -20.02 6.86
CA SER A 156 -19.57 -21.35 6.39
C SER A 156 -18.52 -22.45 6.58
N GLY A 157 -17.32 -22.11 7.09
CA GLY A 157 -16.19 -23.03 7.16
C GLY A 157 -15.56 -23.35 5.81
N GLY A 158 -15.83 -22.55 4.78
CA GLY A 158 -15.34 -22.74 3.42
C GLY A 158 -16.05 -23.83 2.62
N THR A 159 -17.34 -24.06 2.91
CA THR A 159 -18.14 -25.12 2.26
C THR A 159 -18.71 -24.70 0.91
N THR A 160 -18.65 -23.41 0.57
CA THR A 160 -18.99 -22.87 -0.75
C THR A 160 -17.73 -22.38 -1.47
N ASP A 161 -17.79 -22.23 -2.79
CA ASP A 161 -16.74 -21.51 -3.53
C ASP A 161 -17.38 -20.45 -4.45
N PRO A 162 -17.57 -19.23 -3.93
CA PRO A 162 -18.13 -18.12 -4.69
C PRO A 162 -17.24 -17.74 -5.87
N GLN A 163 -17.88 -17.31 -6.97
CA GLN A 163 -17.22 -16.87 -8.19
C GLN A 163 -17.63 -15.45 -8.55
N ASP A 164 -16.76 -14.72 -9.25
CA ASP A 164 -17.10 -13.46 -9.90
C ASP A 164 -17.91 -13.69 -11.20
N GLN A 165 -18.23 -12.60 -11.90
CA GLN A 165 -18.97 -12.66 -13.17
C GLN A 165 -18.19 -13.34 -14.31
N ASN A 166 -16.87 -13.50 -14.17
CA ASN A 166 -15.99 -14.17 -15.12
C ASN A 166 -15.67 -15.62 -14.72
N ALA A 167 -16.41 -16.20 -13.75
CA ALA A 167 -16.19 -17.52 -13.19
C ALA A 167 -14.82 -17.70 -12.47
N THR A 168 -14.17 -16.60 -12.10
CA THR A 168 -12.98 -16.60 -11.26
C THR A 168 -13.37 -16.92 -9.82
N ARG A 169 -12.70 -17.92 -9.23
CA ARG A 169 -13.00 -18.41 -7.89
C ARG A 169 -12.41 -17.47 -6.84
N MET A 170 -13.19 -17.11 -5.83
CA MET A 170 -12.69 -16.35 -4.67
C MET A 170 -11.51 -17.04 -3.98
N THR A 171 -11.56 -18.37 -3.87
CA THR A 171 -10.48 -19.18 -3.29
C THR A 171 -9.16 -19.06 -4.05
N GLU A 172 -9.22 -18.80 -5.37
CA GLU A 172 -8.02 -18.53 -6.17
C GLU A 172 -7.33 -17.25 -5.70
N TYR A 173 -8.08 -16.19 -5.41
CA TYR A 173 -7.52 -14.92 -4.92
C TYR A 173 -6.96 -15.04 -3.50
N LEU A 174 -7.66 -15.78 -2.63
CA LEU A 174 -7.15 -16.09 -1.28
C LEU A 174 -5.77 -16.74 -1.33
N GLN A 175 -5.54 -17.67 -2.26
CA GLN A 175 -4.29 -18.41 -2.41
C GLN A 175 -3.22 -17.62 -3.17
N ARG A 176 -3.57 -17.08 -4.35
CA ARG A 176 -2.64 -16.38 -5.25
C ARG A 176 -2.00 -15.16 -4.59
N PHE A 177 -2.76 -14.45 -3.77
CA PHE A 177 -2.33 -13.23 -3.10
C PHE A 177 -1.99 -13.45 -1.63
N ALA A 178 -1.76 -14.70 -1.21
CA ALA A 178 -1.37 -14.99 0.15
C ALA A 178 0.07 -14.55 0.47
N GLY A 179 0.28 -14.01 1.66
CA GLY A 179 1.61 -13.80 2.24
C GLY A 179 2.33 -12.53 1.79
N TYR A 180 1.64 -11.60 1.14
CA TYR A 180 2.19 -10.26 0.91
C TYR A 180 2.03 -9.39 2.14
N SER A 181 3.03 -8.53 2.37
CA SER A 181 2.89 -7.40 3.28
C SER A 181 2.03 -6.33 2.62
N LEU A 182 1.26 -5.61 3.42
CA LEU A 182 0.39 -4.53 2.97
C LEU A 182 0.83 -3.22 3.62
N ASP A 183 0.62 -2.12 2.92
CA ASP A 183 0.94 -0.79 3.40
C ASP A 183 -0.29 0.11 3.25
N ALA A 184 -0.41 1.10 4.13
CA ALA A 184 -1.43 2.12 4.04
C ALA A 184 -1.09 3.19 2.99
N ALA A 185 0.19 3.34 2.65
CA ALA A 185 0.66 4.29 1.64
C ALA A 185 0.78 3.64 0.26
N ALA A 186 0.32 4.37 -0.76
CA ALA A 186 0.45 3.94 -2.14
C ALA A 186 1.90 4.14 -2.63
N PRO A 187 2.55 3.11 -3.21
CA PRO A 187 3.80 3.31 -3.92
C PRO A 187 3.55 4.02 -5.26
N ALA A 188 4.59 4.65 -5.82
CA ALA A 188 4.54 5.12 -7.20
C ALA A 188 4.36 3.94 -8.16
N PHE A 189 3.60 4.12 -9.23
CA PHE A 189 3.34 3.09 -10.23
C PHE A 189 4.63 2.59 -10.89
N ALA A 190 5.65 3.45 -11.04
CA ALA A 190 6.96 3.03 -11.55
C ALA A 190 7.61 1.93 -10.68
N LEU A 191 7.41 1.97 -9.35
CA LEU A 191 7.89 0.92 -8.46
C LEU A 191 7.06 -0.35 -8.60
N VAL A 192 5.74 -0.21 -8.77
CA VAL A 192 4.83 -1.32 -9.04
C VAL A 192 5.25 -2.03 -10.33
N LEU A 193 5.47 -1.29 -11.42
CA LEU A 193 5.87 -1.85 -12.71
C LEU A 193 7.24 -2.56 -12.65
N ALA A 194 8.17 -2.02 -11.86
CA ALA A 194 9.50 -2.60 -11.68
C ALA A 194 9.55 -3.78 -10.68
N ALA A 195 8.46 -4.04 -9.96
CA ALA A 195 8.41 -5.08 -8.95
C ALA A 195 8.56 -6.49 -9.53
N THR A 196 9.07 -7.41 -8.72
CA THR A 196 9.27 -8.81 -9.10
C THR A 196 8.62 -9.70 -8.04
N PRO A 197 7.28 -9.82 -8.06
CA PRO A 197 6.56 -10.59 -7.05
C PRO A 197 7.02 -12.05 -7.02
N SER A 198 7.38 -12.50 -5.82
CA SER A 198 7.75 -13.89 -5.49
C SER A 198 6.80 -14.51 -4.46
N GLY A 199 5.98 -13.67 -3.80
CA GLY A 199 4.95 -14.06 -2.86
C GLY A 199 3.82 -14.87 -3.51
N GLY A 200 3.21 -15.76 -2.73
CA GLY A 200 2.18 -16.70 -3.18
C GLY A 200 2.65 -18.15 -3.32
N ASN A 201 3.94 -18.45 -3.10
CA ASN A 201 4.47 -19.81 -3.19
C ASN A 201 4.37 -20.56 -1.83
N THR A 202 3.15 -20.84 -1.38
CA THR A 202 2.92 -22.07 -0.62
C THR A 202 1.94 -22.89 -1.42
N VAL A 203 2.48 -23.86 -2.16
CA VAL A 203 1.72 -25.00 -2.68
C VAL A 203 1.02 -25.64 -1.48
N VAL A 204 -0.26 -25.33 -1.29
CA VAL A 204 -1.12 -26.18 -0.46
C VAL A 204 -1.50 -27.34 -1.37
N SER A 205 -0.72 -28.41 -1.31
CA SER A 205 -1.15 -29.70 -1.84
C SER A 205 -2.34 -30.16 -1.00
N ASN A 206 -3.56 -29.93 -1.49
CA ASN A 206 -4.76 -30.50 -0.91
C ASN A 206 -4.82 -31.98 -1.32
N PRO A 207 -4.84 -32.96 -0.39
CA PRO A 207 -4.99 -34.36 -0.76
C PRO A 207 -6.41 -34.58 -1.29
N GLY A 208 -6.60 -34.48 -2.61
CA GLY A 208 -7.89 -34.73 -3.28
C GLY A 208 -8.27 -33.79 -4.42
N SER A 209 -7.49 -32.73 -4.71
CA SER A 209 -7.72 -31.87 -5.88
C SER A 209 -6.57 -31.98 -6.88
N ASP A 210 -6.87 -32.31 -8.13
CA ASP A 210 -5.92 -32.46 -9.25
C ASP A 210 -5.28 -31.13 -9.73
N PHE A 211 -5.32 -30.09 -8.89
CA PHE A 211 -4.87 -28.74 -9.23
C PHE A 211 -3.68 -28.34 -8.36
N SER A 212 -2.48 -28.43 -8.93
CA SER A 212 -1.27 -27.75 -8.44
C SER A 212 -1.06 -26.49 -9.25
N TYR A 213 -1.28 -25.32 -8.65
CA TYR A 213 -0.80 -24.06 -9.24
C TYR A 213 0.57 -23.76 -8.65
N ALA A 214 1.62 -24.22 -9.34
CA ALA A 214 2.89 -23.53 -9.28
C ALA A 214 2.72 -22.24 -10.10
N TYR A 215 2.94 -21.07 -9.49
CA TYR A 215 3.28 -19.91 -10.29
C TYR A 215 4.64 -20.22 -10.94
N THR A 216 4.61 -20.76 -12.15
CA THR A 216 5.71 -20.54 -13.07
C THR A 216 5.57 -19.08 -13.43
N ALA A 217 6.54 -18.26 -13.01
CA ALA A 217 6.74 -16.95 -13.61
C ALA A 217 6.59 -17.15 -15.13
N PRO A 218 5.81 -16.30 -15.84
CA PRO A 218 5.82 -16.33 -17.30
C PRO A 218 7.29 -16.41 -17.72
N PRO A 219 7.67 -17.30 -18.65
CA PRO A 219 9.00 -17.23 -19.19
C PRO A 219 9.16 -15.79 -19.68
N LEU A 220 10.16 -15.07 -19.13
CA LEU A 220 10.73 -13.95 -19.84
C LEU A 220 11.28 -14.57 -21.12
N THR A 221 10.45 -14.68 -22.16
CA THR A 221 10.96 -15.02 -23.46
C THR A 221 11.88 -13.87 -23.80
N ALA A 222 13.17 -14.20 -23.88
CA ALA A 222 14.23 -13.29 -24.24
C ALA A 222 14.15 -12.96 -25.74
N ASP A 223 12.98 -12.57 -26.23
CA ASP A 223 12.74 -12.14 -27.59
C ASP A 223 12.23 -10.70 -27.62
N ALA A 224 13.23 -9.85 -27.39
CA ALA A 224 13.54 -8.62 -28.14
C ALA A 224 13.50 -7.34 -27.29
N ALA A 225 14.71 -6.99 -26.82
CA ALA A 225 15.07 -5.82 -26.02
C ALA A 225 14.54 -5.86 -24.58
N GLY A 226 15.47 -6.03 -23.63
CA GLY A 226 15.22 -5.57 -22.26
C GLY A 226 14.84 -4.09 -22.25
N PRO A 227 14.39 -3.54 -21.10
CA PRO A 227 13.99 -2.14 -21.02
C PRO A 227 15.09 -1.28 -21.63
N ASN A 228 14.73 -0.49 -22.64
CA ASN A 228 15.66 0.44 -23.25
C ASN A 228 16.03 1.46 -22.16
N LEU A 229 17.18 1.28 -21.51
CA LEU A 229 17.71 2.23 -20.54
C LEU A 229 18.13 3.56 -21.21
N ASN A 230 18.02 3.64 -22.55
CA ASN A 230 18.11 4.86 -23.36
C ASN A 230 16.74 5.34 -23.90
N ALA A 231 15.62 4.81 -23.40
CA ALA A 231 14.33 5.45 -23.63
C ALA A 231 14.41 6.88 -23.05
N PRO A 232 13.98 7.91 -23.79
CA PRO A 232 13.95 9.26 -23.23
C PRO A 232 13.19 9.22 -21.91
N ALA A 233 13.82 9.67 -20.82
CA ALA A 233 13.12 9.84 -19.57
C ALA A 233 11.84 10.64 -19.84
N PRO A 234 10.70 10.30 -19.21
CA PRO A 234 9.47 11.06 -19.39
C PRO A 234 9.78 12.55 -19.16
N ALA A 235 9.53 13.37 -20.19
CA ALA A 235 9.79 14.79 -20.13
C ALA A 235 8.62 15.44 -19.38
N TYR A 236 8.82 15.74 -18.10
CA TYR A 236 7.84 16.44 -17.30
C TYR A 236 7.88 17.94 -17.59
N GLY A 237 6.72 18.55 -17.79
CA GLY A 237 6.59 20.00 -18.04
C GLY A 237 7.00 20.88 -16.86
N SER A 238 7.19 20.28 -15.67
CA SER A 238 7.72 20.95 -14.48
C SER A 238 8.33 19.96 -13.49
N ALA A 239 9.15 20.47 -12.55
CA ALA A 239 9.68 19.69 -11.44
C ALA A 239 8.55 19.13 -10.54
N GLN A 240 7.43 19.85 -10.43
CA GLN A 240 6.25 19.42 -9.69
C GLN A 240 5.57 18.23 -10.36
N GLN A 241 5.45 18.22 -11.68
CA GLN A 241 4.92 17.09 -12.44
C GLN A 241 5.83 15.88 -12.34
N GLY A 242 7.16 16.07 -12.43
CA GLY A 242 8.11 14.97 -12.23
C GLY A 242 8.11 14.42 -10.81
N PHE A 243 7.96 15.27 -9.81
CA PHE A 243 7.85 14.85 -8.41
C PHE A 243 6.54 14.10 -8.14
N LEU A 244 5.41 14.59 -8.67
CA LEU A 244 4.12 13.91 -8.58
C LEU A 244 4.16 12.53 -9.26
N ALA A 245 4.74 12.43 -10.45
CA ALA A 245 4.88 11.17 -11.17
C ALA A 245 5.88 10.20 -10.49
N ALA A 246 6.89 10.73 -9.79
CA ALA A 246 7.88 9.89 -9.11
C ALA A 246 7.45 9.42 -7.71
N THR A 247 6.60 10.19 -7.02
CA THR A 247 6.29 9.96 -5.60
C THR A 247 4.81 9.77 -5.31
N GLY A 248 3.94 10.14 -6.25
CA GLY A 248 2.50 10.14 -6.07
C GLY A 248 1.95 11.26 -5.17
N TYR A 249 2.79 12.16 -4.64
CA TYR A 249 2.40 13.28 -3.79
C TYR A 249 2.64 14.62 -4.47
N GLN A 250 1.80 15.62 -4.21
CA GLN A 250 2.16 16.98 -4.59
C GLN A 250 3.35 17.44 -3.74
N MET A 251 4.30 18.17 -4.34
CA MET A 251 5.51 18.62 -3.64
C MET A 251 5.21 19.41 -2.35
N GLY A 252 4.10 20.17 -2.33
CA GLY A 252 3.63 20.89 -1.15
C GLY A 252 3.10 19.99 -0.04
N GLU A 253 2.40 18.91 -0.38
CA GLU A 253 1.91 17.92 0.59
C GLU A 253 3.08 17.14 1.20
N PHE A 254 4.02 16.69 0.37
CA PHE A 254 5.25 16.03 0.84
C PHE A 254 6.08 16.92 1.75
N HIS A 255 6.27 18.20 1.39
CA HIS A 255 6.95 19.16 2.27
C HIS A 255 6.26 19.24 3.62
N GLY A 256 4.92 19.36 3.65
CA GLY A 256 4.15 19.38 4.90
C GLY A 256 4.37 18.14 5.78
N TYR A 257 4.31 16.94 5.20
CA TYR A 257 4.55 15.70 5.94
C TYR A 257 5.99 15.54 6.40
N PHE A 258 6.96 15.88 5.56
CA PHE A 258 8.38 15.83 5.89
C PHE A 258 8.72 16.79 7.03
N THR A 259 8.25 18.04 6.97
CA THR A 259 8.44 19.03 8.02
C THR A 259 7.78 18.59 9.33
N ALA A 260 6.59 17.98 9.28
CA ALA A 260 5.94 17.43 10.46
C ALA A 260 6.73 16.27 11.10
N LEU A 261 7.30 15.37 10.29
CA LEU A 261 8.14 14.25 10.76
C LEU A 261 9.44 14.74 11.40
N VAL A 262 10.13 15.70 10.76
CA VAL A 262 11.37 16.27 11.30
C VAL A 262 11.07 17.03 12.59
N ALA A 263 9.99 17.81 12.65
CA ALA A 263 9.56 18.51 13.86
C ALA A 263 9.24 17.53 15.01
N ALA A 264 8.51 16.44 14.74
CA ALA A 264 8.22 15.42 15.73
C ALA A 264 9.50 14.77 16.29
N GLY A 265 10.48 14.46 15.42
CA GLY A 265 11.79 13.95 15.83
C GLY A 265 12.56 14.92 16.72
N LEU A 266 12.56 16.21 16.39
CA LEU A 266 13.21 17.26 17.19
C LEU A 266 12.56 17.42 18.58
N PHE A 267 11.23 17.33 18.67
CA PHE A 267 10.51 17.36 19.95
C PHE A 267 10.81 16.14 20.82
N LEU A 268 10.82 14.93 20.25
CA LEU A 268 11.18 13.70 20.97
C LEU A 268 12.63 13.75 21.46
N TRP A 269 13.55 14.24 20.63
CA TRP A 269 14.95 14.42 21.01
C TRP A 269 15.10 15.42 22.16
N LEU A 270 14.43 16.58 22.10
CA LEU A 270 14.43 17.57 23.16
C LEU A 270 13.88 17.01 24.47
N GLY A 271 12.78 16.24 24.39
CA GLY A 271 12.22 15.52 25.53
C GLY A 271 13.23 14.56 26.15
N ALA A 272 13.90 13.75 25.34
CA ALA A 272 14.92 12.81 25.80
C ALA A 272 16.13 13.50 26.46
N VAL A 273 16.62 14.61 25.87
CA VAL A 273 17.69 15.43 26.46
C VAL A 273 17.26 15.98 27.82
N THR A 274 16.03 16.50 27.91
CA THR A 274 15.49 17.06 29.15
C THR A 274 15.40 16.00 30.24
N VAL A 275 14.79 14.84 29.95
CA VAL A 275 14.65 13.72 30.91
C VAL A 275 16.00 13.21 31.36
N LYS A 276 16.94 12.99 30.44
CA LYS A 276 18.28 12.48 30.75
C LYS A 276 19.08 13.44 31.63
N THR A 277 19.04 14.74 31.31
CA THR A 277 19.81 15.75 32.04
C THR A 277 19.21 16.01 33.41
N PHE A 278 17.88 16.01 33.52
CA PHE A 278 17.17 16.08 34.80
C PHE A 278 17.44 14.86 35.68
N GLY A 279 17.41 13.65 35.12
CA GLY A 279 17.77 12.42 35.83
C GLY A 279 19.23 12.43 36.32
N GLY A 280 20.15 13.02 35.54
CA GLY A 280 21.54 13.25 35.96
C GLY A 280 21.64 14.21 37.14
N TYR A 281 20.82 15.27 37.14
CA TYR A 281 20.76 16.25 38.23
C TYR A 281 20.20 15.64 39.53
N THR A 282 19.07 14.91 39.46
CA THR A 282 18.47 14.28 40.64
C THR A 282 19.33 13.19 41.24
N ALA A 283 20.16 12.52 40.42
CA ALA A 283 21.15 11.55 40.87
C ALA A 283 22.45 12.19 41.40
N GLY A 284 22.57 13.54 41.42
CA GLY A 284 23.77 14.26 41.87
C GLY A 284 24.96 14.22 40.90
N ASN A 285 24.76 13.72 39.67
CA ASN A 285 25.80 13.56 38.65
C ASN A 285 25.97 14.80 37.76
N VAL A 286 25.03 15.75 37.81
CA VAL A 286 25.03 16.97 36.98
C VAL A 286 24.68 18.17 37.87
N ALA A 287 25.42 19.27 37.78
CA ALA A 287 25.09 20.49 38.51
C ALA A 287 23.89 21.22 37.91
N ALA A 288 23.12 21.95 38.72
CA ALA A 288 21.93 22.70 38.26
C ALA A 288 22.25 23.68 37.11
N GLY A 289 23.41 24.33 37.17
CA GLY A 289 23.86 25.25 36.11
C GLY A 289 24.14 24.55 34.78
N ASP A 290 24.76 23.37 34.81
CA ASP A 290 25.07 22.58 33.61
C ASP A 290 23.80 21.98 32.99
N MET A 291 22.83 21.60 33.82
CA MET A 291 21.51 21.17 33.37
C MET A 291 20.78 22.30 32.63
N GLY A 292 20.73 23.49 33.24
CA GLY A 292 20.09 24.66 32.63
C GLY A 292 20.72 25.04 31.29
N GLN A 293 22.05 25.06 31.22
CA GLN A 293 22.77 25.37 29.98
C GLN A 293 22.56 24.31 28.89
N THR A 294 22.49 23.03 29.25
CA THR A 294 22.25 21.93 28.29
C THR A 294 20.84 22.01 27.70
N ILE A 295 19.82 22.28 28.53
CA ILE A 295 18.43 22.43 28.09
C ILE A 295 18.29 23.69 27.21
N LEU A 296 18.87 24.82 27.61
CA LEU A 296 18.85 26.06 26.83
C LEU A 296 19.48 25.88 25.44
N ARG A 297 20.62 25.18 25.34
CA ARG A 297 21.26 24.87 24.06
C ARG A 297 20.40 23.96 23.19
N ALA A 298 19.78 22.93 23.78
CA ALA A 298 18.88 22.04 23.05
C ALA A 298 17.65 22.79 22.52
N LEU A 299 17.05 23.68 23.31
CA LEU A 299 15.95 24.54 22.88
C LEU A 299 16.35 25.46 21.72
N LEU A 300 17.53 26.08 21.79
CA LEU A 300 18.06 26.94 20.71
C LEU A 300 18.26 26.16 19.41
N ILE A 301 18.78 24.93 19.49
CA ILE A 301 18.97 24.06 18.32
C ILE A 301 17.62 23.72 17.67
N VAL A 302 16.61 23.34 18.47
CA VAL A 302 15.27 23.05 17.95
C VAL A 302 14.65 24.28 17.31
N LEU A 303 14.76 25.46 17.95
CA LEU A 303 14.22 26.72 17.41
C LEU A 303 14.83 27.07 16.05
N ILE A 304 16.16 26.99 15.94
CA ILE A 304 16.89 27.28 14.69
C ILE A 304 16.46 26.30 13.60
N LEU A 305 16.38 25.00 13.91
CA LEU A 305 16.01 23.99 12.92
C LEU A 305 14.56 24.12 12.48
N VAL A 306 13.63 24.44 13.37
CA VAL A 306 12.22 24.68 13.03
C VAL A 306 12.06 25.91 12.13
N VAL A 307 12.84 26.97 12.35
CA VAL A 307 12.84 28.17 11.48
C VAL A 307 13.44 27.88 10.11
N ILE A 308 14.44 27.00 10.00
CA ILE A 308 15.02 26.60 8.70
C ILE A 308 14.08 25.70 7.89
N LEU A 309 13.16 24.99 8.57
CA LEU A 309 12.20 24.07 7.97
C LEU A 309 10.89 24.74 7.48
N HIS A 310 10.73 26.04 7.71
CA HIS A 310 9.61 26.87 7.23
C HIS A 310 10.10 27.87 6.18
#